data_AF-A5VLT9-F1
#
_entry.id   AF-A5VLT9-F1
#
_cell.length_a   1.000
_cell.length_b   1.000
_cell.length_c   1.000
_cell.angle_alpha   90.00
_cell.angle_beta   90.00
_cell.angle_gamma   90.00
#
_symmetry.space_group_name_H-M   'P 1'
#
loop_
_entity.id
_entity.type
_entity.pdbx_description
1 polymer ?
#
loop_
_entity_poly.entity_id
_entity_poly.type
_entity_poly.pdbx_seq_one_letter_code
_entity_poly.pdbx_strand_id
1 'polypeptide(L)'
;MNVPKISSKVVIAIPKADHDATFMCMKEDPMMNRELKPGYNLQIATHKQFVLDYGLFSNPTDTRTLVPFLTQFHALDFFEHIVADAGYGSEYNYTMILDQFEK
;
A
#
# COMPACT_ATOMS: atom_id res chain seq x y z
N MET A 1 4.93 -4.14 21.48
CA MET A 1 4.06 -4.91 20.56
C MET A 1 4.88 -5.29 19.34
N ASN A 2 4.80 -6.55 18.90
CA ASN A 2 5.48 -7.08 17.71
C ASN A 2 4.53 -6.96 16.51
N VAL A 3 4.50 -5.78 15.89
CA VAL A 3 3.49 -5.44 14.86
C VAL A 3 4.16 -4.82 13.64
N PRO A 4 3.88 -5.30 12.42
CA PRO A 4 4.36 -4.69 11.20
C PRO A 4 3.53 -3.45 10.94
N LYS A 5 4.21 -2.35 10.60
CA LYS A 5 3.56 -1.16 10.09
C LYS A 5 3.51 -1.24 8.57
N ILE A 6 2.29 -1.26 8.04
CA ILE A 6 2.00 -1.15 6.61
C ILE A 6 1.75 0.31 6.29
N SER A 7 2.47 0.81 5.30
CA SER A 7 2.34 2.20 4.87
C SER A 7 2.48 2.31 3.37
N SER A 8 1.63 3.15 2.78
CA SER A 8 1.78 3.61 1.40
C SER A 8 2.83 4.70 1.43
N LYS A 9 4.06 4.39 1.03
CA LYS A 9 5.14 5.37 1.16
C LYS A 9 5.31 6.24 -0.06
N VAL A 10 5.16 5.70 -1.26
CA VAL A 10 5.61 6.38 -2.49
C VAL A 10 4.67 6.09 -3.65
N VAL A 11 4.44 7.10 -4.49
CA VAL A 11 3.97 6.89 -5.86
C VAL A 11 5.20 6.91 -6.75
N ILE A 12 5.45 5.83 -7.49
CA ILE A 12 6.62 5.71 -8.36
C ILE A 12 6.23 6.15 -9.78
N ALA A 13 6.94 7.13 -10.34
CA ALA A 13 6.76 7.53 -11.73
C ALA A 13 7.48 6.55 -12.65
N ILE A 14 6.80 6.13 -13.72
CA ILE A 14 7.29 5.15 -14.70
C ILE A 14 7.21 5.75 -16.11
N PRO A 15 8.04 5.31 -17.07
CA PRO A 15 7.92 5.74 -18.46
C PRO A 15 6.49 5.60 -19.01
N LYS A 16 6.07 6.54 -19.85
CA LYS A 16 4.75 6.55 -20.51
C LYS A 16 4.42 5.28 -21.33
N ALA A 17 5.43 4.45 -21.62
CA ALA A 17 5.29 3.23 -22.40
C ALA A 17 4.80 2.03 -21.57
N ASP A 18 4.74 2.14 -20.25
CA ASP A 18 4.16 1.07 -19.41
C ASP A 18 2.63 1.17 -19.43
N HIS A 19 1.99 0.17 -20.03
CA HIS A 19 0.54 0.10 -20.19
C HIS A 19 -0.19 -0.24 -18.89
N ASP A 20 0.50 -0.82 -17.90
CA ASP A 20 -0.10 -1.22 -16.63
C ASP A 20 -0.05 -0.08 -15.58
N ALA A 21 0.67 1.01 -15.89
CA ALA A 21 0.76 2.20 -15.06
C ALA A 21 -0.53 3.04 -15.15
N THR A 22 -0.95 3.60 -14.02
CA THR A 22 -2.15 4.47 -13.96
C THR A 22 -1.73 5.92 -13.73
N PHE A 23 -2.53 6.87 -14.21
CA PHE A 23 -2.31 8.30 -13.98
C PHE A 23 -2.69 8.67 -12.53
N MET A 24 -1.74 9.19 -11.76
CA MET A 24 -1.93 9.45 -10.32
C MET A 24 -1.24 10.75 -9.90
N CYS A 25 -1.72 11.36 -8.82
CA CYS A 25 -1.02 12.46 -8.18
C CYS A 25 0.24 11.94 -7.50
N MET A 26 1.40 12.47 -7.88
CA MET A 26 2.66 12.12 -7.24
C MET A 26 2.71 12.71 -5.82
N LYS A 27 3.33 11.99 -4.88
CA LYS A 27 3.62 12.56 -3.54
C LYS A 27 4.64 13.69 -3.62
N GLU A 28 5.64 13.53 -4.46
CA GLU A 28 6.59 14.58 -4.81
C GLU A 28 6.09 15.27 -6.08
N ASP A 29 5.60 16.50 -5.92
CA ASP A 29 5.16 17.35 -7.02
C ASP A 29 5.93 18.69 -7.02
N PRO A 30 7.18 18.72 -7.52
CA PRO A 30 8.00 19.93 -7.47
C PRO A 30 7.35 21.15 -8.16
N MET A 31 6.49 20.91 -9.15
CA MET A 31 5.81 21.96 -9.92
C MET A 31 4.53 22.45 -9.23
N MET A 32 4.06 21.75 -8.19
CA MET A 32 2.86 22.07 -7.39
C MET A 32 1.61 22.29 -8.26
N ASN A 33 1.59 21.69 -9.44
CA ASN A 33 0.50 21.82 -10.42
C ASN A 33 -0.51 20.67 -10.30
N ARG A 34 -0.26 19.69 -9.41
CA ARG A 34 -1.04 18.47 -9.21
C ARG A 34 -1.29 17.70 -10.50
N GLU A 35 -0.32 17.75 -11.41
CA GLU A 35 -0.42 17.01 -12.66
C GLU A 35 -0.37 15.51 -12.39
N LEU A 36 -1.28 14.78 -13.04
CA LEU A 36 -1.29 13.33 -12.97
C LEU A 36 -0.16 12.77 -13.83
N LYS A 37 0.67 11.91 -13.25
CA LYS A 37 1.75 11.23 -13.96
C LYS A 37 1.51 9.72 -13.91
N PRO A 38 1.89 8.98 -14.96
CA PRO A 38 1.80 7.53 -14.94
C PRO A 38 2.70 6.98 -13.83
N GLY A 39 2.15 6.08 -13.02
CA GLY A 39 2.87 5.47 -11.92
C GLY A 39 2.14 4.34 -11.20
N TYR A 40 2.79 3.84 -10.15
CA TYR A 40 2.26 2.81 -9.25
C TYR A 40 2.31 3.26 -7.80
N ASN A 41 1.32 2.83 -7.04
CA ASN A 41 1.22 3.03 -5.61
C ASN A 41 2.05 1.94 -4.92
N LEU A 42 3.16 2.36 -4.28
CA LEU A 42 4.07 1.49 -3.56
C LEU A 42 3.63 1.32 -2.10
N GLN A 43 3.34 0.08 -1.76
CA GLN A 43 3.01 -0.38 -0.42
C GLN A 43 4.24 -1.04 0.20
N ILE A 44 4.52 -0.73 1.47
CA ILE A 44 5.68 -1.29 2.18
C ILE A 44 5.27 -1.73 3.58
N ALA A 45 5.56 -2.97 3.93
CA ALA A 45 5.51 -3.49 5.29
C ALA A 45 6.87 -3.31 5.96
N THR A 46 6.88 -2.69 7.14
CA THR A 46 8.10 -2.46 7.91
C THR A 46 7.96 -2.93 9.34
N HIS A 47 9.05 -3.43 9.91
CA HIS A 47 9.11 -3.81 11.32
C HIS A 47 10.52 -3.57 11.86
N LYS A 48 10.63 -2.86 12.99
CA LYS A 48 11.92 -2.53 13.65
C LYS A 48 13.00 -2.04 12.66
N GLN A 49 12.62 -1.10 11.78
CA GLN A 49 13.48 -0.52 10.73
C GLN A 49 13.86 -1.45 9.57
N PHE A 50 13.36 -2.67 9.53
CA PHE A 50 13.50 -3.56 8.38
C PHE A 50 12.28 -3.48 7.47
N VAL A 51 12.51 -3.57 6.16
CA VAL A 51 11.45 -3.83 5.17
C VAL A 51 11.21 -5.32 5.15
N LEU A 52 9.95 -5.72 5.35
CA LEU A 52 9.55 -7.13 5.35
C LEU A 52 8.97 -7.54 3.99
N ASP A 53 8.21 -6.63 3.37
CA ASP A 53 7.57 -6.87 2.08
C ASP A 53 7.23 -5.56 1.38
N TYR A 54 7.03 -5.62 0.06
CA TYR A 54 6.61 -4.50 -0.77
C TYR A 54 5.71 -4.93 -1.93
N GLY A 55 4.76 -4.07 -2.30
CA GLY A 55 3.83 -4.32 -3.40
C GLY A 55 3.62 -3.08 -4.26
N LEU A 56 3.51 -3.28 -5.58
CA LEU A 56 3.19 -2.24 -6.55
C LEU A 56 1.75 -2.43 -7.04
N PHE A 57 0.96 -1.35 -6.98
CA PHE A 57 -0.44 -1.39 -7.37
C PHE A 57 -0.75 -0.25 -8.34
N SER A 58 -1.48 -0.55 -9.41
CA SER A 58 -1.98 0.47 -10.34
C SER A 58 -3.12 1.31 -9.75
N ASN A 59 -3.55 1.04 -8.52
CA ASN A 59 -4.61 1.79 -7.87
C ASN A 59 -4.11 3.16 -7.38
N PRO A 60 -4.76 4.27 -7.79
CA PRO A 60 -4.37 5.62 -7.34
C PRO A 60 -4.51 5.86 -5.84
N THR A 61 -5.36 5.09 -5.17
CA THR A 61 -5.68 5.22 -3.75
C THR A 61 -5.39 3.94 -2.99
N ASP A 62 -5.01 4.08 -1.73
CA ASP A 62 -4.57 2.99 -0.85
C ASP A 62 -5.68 2.01 -0.47
N THR A 63 -6.94 2.45 -0.47
CA THR A 63 -8.06 1.67 0.05
C THR A 63 -8.19 0.28 -0.58
N ARG A 64 -7.85 0.12 -1.87
CA ARG A 64 -7.96 -1.17 -2.58
C ARG A 64 -6.67 -1.99 -2.58
N THR A 65 -5.58 -1.46 -2.04
CA THR A 65 -4.27 -2.14 -2.06
C THR A 65 -4.03 -2.99 -0.82
N LEU A 66 -4.75 -2.74 0.29
CA LEU A 66 -4.50 -3.42 1.56
C LEU A 66 -4.70 -4.94 1.48
N VAL A 67 -5.89 -5.40 1.08
CA VAL A 67 -6.22 -6.83 1.01
C VAL A 67 -5.25 -7.60 0.10
N PRO A 68 -5.00 -7.18 -1.16
CA PRO A 68 -4.05 -7.90 -2.01
C PRO A 68 -2.60 -7.79 -1.49
N PHE A 69 -2.25 -6.74 -0.73
CA PHE A 69 -0.97 -6.63 -0.05
C PHE A 69 -0.85 -7.57 1.16
N LEU A 70 -1.90 -7.75 1.96
CA LEU A 70 -1.90 -8.71 3.07
C LEU A 70 -1.85 -10.15 2.55
N THR A 71 -2.50 -10.42 1.43
CA THR A 71 -2.57 -11.77 0.82
C THR A 71 -1.21 -12.24 0.29
N GLN A 72 -0.39 -11.32 -0.25
CA GLN A 72 0.98 -11.65 -0.69
C GLN A 72 1.97 -11.76 0.47
N PHE A 73 1.65 -11.16 1.63
CA PHE A 73 2.61 -11.00 2.72
C PHE A 73 2.83 -12.30 3.50
N HIS A 74 3.79 -13.11 3.04
CA HIS A 74 4.07 -14.45 3.58
C HIS A 74 4.43 -14.49 5.07
N ALA A 75 4.97 -13.40 5.62
CA ALA A 75 5.37 -13.32 7.02
C ALA A 75 4.25 -12.79 7.94
N LEU A 76 3.05 -12.56 7.42
CA LEU A 76 1.94 -11.98 8.17
C LEU A 76 1.58 -12.81 9.41
N ASP A 77 1.62 -14.14 9.31
CA ASP A 77 1.33 -15.07 10.41
C ASP A 77 2.27 -14.96 11.62
N PHE A 78 3.43 -14.30 11.49
CA PHE A 78 4.35 -14.05 12.62
C PHE A 78 3.94 -12.85 13.49
N PHE A 79 2.87 -12.16 13.11
CA PHE A 79 2.41 -10.94 13.76
C PHE A 79 0.98 -11.07 14.24
N GLU A 80 0.74 -10.57 15.46
CA GLU A 80 -0.57 -10.67 16.12
C GLU A 80 -1.52 -9.53 15.72
N HIS A 81 -0.98 -8.38 15.32
CA HIS A 81 -1.79 -7.25 14.91
C HIS A 81 -1.28 -6.62 13.63
N ILE A 82 -2.21 -6.13 12.82
CA ILE A 82 -1.94 -5.38 11.60
C ILE A 82 -2.10 -3.89 11.92
N VAL A 83 -1.08 -3.10 11.63
CA VAL A 83 -1.14 -1.64 11.77
C VAL A 83 -0.97 -1.02 10.39
N ALA A 84 -1.96 -0.26 9.96
CA ALA A 84 -1.97 0.40 8.65
C ALA A 84 -2.36 1.88 8.80
N ASP A 85 -1.94 2.71 7.83
CA ASP A 85 -2.25 4.15 7.82
C ASP A 85 -3.77 4.41 7.60
N ALA A 86 -4.25 5.62 7.93
CA ALA A 86 -5.68 5.96 7.81
C ALA A 86 -6.25 5.85 6.38
N GLY A 87 -5.39 5.92 5.35
CA GLY A 87 -5.79 5.83 3.94
C GLY A 87 -6.39 4.47 3.54
N TYR A 88 -6.15 3.42 4.33
CA TYR A 88 -6.79 2.11 4.11
C TYR A 88 -8.16 1.97 4.78
N GLY A 89 -8.62 2.97 5.54
CA GLY A 89 -9.90 2.91 6.24
C GLY A 89 -11.07 2.75 5.28
N SER A 90 -11.68 1.58 5.24
CA SER A 90 -12.95 1.31 4.56
C SER A 90 -13.66 0.14 5.22
N GLU A 91 -14.99 0.16 5.20
CA GLU A 91 -15.82 -0.94 5.71
C GLU A 91 -15.35 -2.29 5.16
N TYR A 92 -15.14 -2.37 3.85
CA TYR A 92 -14.63 -3.57 3.19
C TYR A 92 -13.31 -4.08 3.79
N ASN A 93 -12.33 -3.19 4.02
CA ASN A 93 -11.05 -3.59 4.60
C ASN A 93 -11.21 -4.05 6.06
N TYR A 94 -12.07 -3.39 6.84
CA TYR A 94 -12.33 -3.81 8.22
C TYR A 94 -12.97 -5.20 8.26
N THR A 95 -14.02 -5.43 7.47
CA THR A 95 -14.68 -6.74 7.39
C THR A 95 -13.70 -7.83 6.96
N MET A 96 -12.87 -7.58 5.93
CA MET A 96 -11.89 -8.56 5.47
C MET A 96 -10.84 -8.88 6.55
N ILE A 97 -10.38 -7.88 7.32
CA ILE A 97 -9.45 -8.12 8.43
C ILE A 97 -10.11 -8.99 9.49
N LEU A 98 -11.33 -8.67 9.91
CA LEU A 98 -12.06 -9.44 10.93
C LEU A 98 -12.34 -10.88 10.48
N ASP A 99 -12.73 -11.08 9.22
CA ASP A 99 -13.15 -12.39 8.72
C ASP A 99 -11.98 -13.31 8.35
N GLN A 100 -10.87 -12.76 7.85
CA GLN A 100 -9.77 -13.53 7.25
C GLN A 100 -8.44 -13.43 7.98
N PHE A 101 -8.23 -12.41 8.81
CA PHE A 101 -6.91 -12.09 9.38
C PHE A 101 -6.89 -11.90 10.90
N GLU A 102 -8.02 -11.65 11.56
CA GLU A 102 -8.13 -11.80 13.02
C GLU A 102 -8.30 -13.29 13.39
N LYS A 103 -7.53 -13.73 14.38
CA LYS A 103 -7.60 -15.07 14.99
C LYS A 103 -8.07 -14.96 16.42
#